data_AF-A0AAW6FQ66-F1
#
_entry.id   AF-A0AAW6FQ66-F1
#
_cell.length_a   1.000
_cell.length_b   1.000
_cell.length_c   1.000
_cell.angle_alpha   90.00
_cell.angle_beta   90.00
_cell.angle_gamma   90.00
#
_symmetry.space_group_name_H-M   'P 1'
#
loop_
_entity.id
_entity.type
_entity.pdbx_description
1 polymer ?
#
loop_
_entity_poly.entity_id
_entity_poly.type
_entity_poly.pdbx_seq_one_letter_code
_entity_poly.pdbx_strand_id
1 'polypeptide(L)' 'MSAFSGKTLMITGGTGSFGNTVLKHFLTTDIGEIRIFSRDEKKQDDMRHDLQARYPEYANKVKFYIGDVRNLQSIRDA' A
#
# COMPACT_ATOMS: atom_id res chain seq x y z
N MET A 1 22.70 0.60 -3.47
CA MET A 1 21.28 0.95 -3.69
C MET A 1 20.49 -0.34 -3.65
N SER A 2 19.32 -0.37 -3.01
CA SER A 2 18.49 -1.57 -3.06
C SER A 2 17.97 -1.78 -4.49
N ALA A 3 17.60 -3.00 -4.86
CA ALA A 3 17.02 -3.28 -6.18
C ALA A 3 15.66 -2.57 -6.42
N PHE A 4 15.07 -2.01 -5.36
CA PHE A 4 13.72 -1.41 -5.36
C PHE A 4 13.75 0.12 -5.22
N SER A 5 14.95 0.72 -5.22
CA SER A 5 15.12 2.17 -5.14
C SER A 5 14.29 2.90 -6.20
N GLY A 6 13.40 3.80 -5.77
CA GLY A 6 12.55 4.60 -6.66
C GLY A 6 11.49 3.80 -7.43
N LYS A 7 11.32 2.51 -7.17
CA LYS A 7 10.26 1.70 -7.80
C LYS A 7 8.93 1.86 -7.09
N THR A 8 7.86 1.49 -7.80
CA THR A 8 6.50 1.37 -7.24
C THR A 8 6.22 -0.08 -6.88
N LEU A 9 5.78 -0.32 -5.65
CA LEU A 9 5.35 -1.63 -5.16
C LEU A 9 3.82 -1.66 -5.05
N MET A 10 3.16 -2.61 -5.71
CA MET A 10 1.73 -2.84 -5.54
C MET A 10 1.46 -4.06 -4.66
N ILE A 11 0.63 -3.91 -3.63
CA ILE A 11 0.22 -4.95 -2.70
C ILE A 11 -1.29 -5.18 -2.85
N THR A 12 -1.66 -6.22 -3.60
CA THR A 12 -3.05 -6.67 -3.69
C THR A 12 -3.48 -7.41 -2.44
N GLY A 13 -4.69 -7.17 -1.94
CA GLY A 13 -5.12 -7.70 -0.64
C GLY A 13 -4.33 -7.08 0.52
N GLY A 14 -3.77 -5.88 0.32
CA GLY A 14 -2.85 -5.24 1.26
C GLY A 14 -3.45 -4.96 2.65
N THR A 15 -4.78 -4.91 2.77
CA THR A 15 -5.48 -4.75 4.05
C THR A 15 -5.50 -6.02 4.92
N GLY A 16 -5.04 -7.16 4.40
CA GLY A 16 -4.87 -8.39 5.17
C GLY A 16 -3.67 -8.34 6.13
N SER A 17 -3.59 -9.30 7.05
CA SER A 17 -2.49 -9.41 8.01
C SER A 17 -1.11 -9.45 7.33
N PHE A 18 -0.98 -10.24 6.27
CA PHE A 18 0.26 -10.33 5.50
C PHE A 18 0.61 -9.00 4.82
N GLY A 19 -0.36 -8.37 4.16
CA GLY A 19 -0.17 -7.10 3.46
C GLY A 19 0.30 -5.97 4.38
N ASN A 20 -0.26 -5.89 5.60
CA ASN A 20 0.17 -4.93 6.61
C ASN A 20 1.62 -5.17 7.07
N THR A 21 2.02 -6.43 7.26
CA THR A 21 3.41 -6.78 7.60
C THR A 21 4.38 -6.41 6.47
N VAL A 22 4.03 -6.73 5.21
CA VAL A 22 4.83 -6.36 4.04
C VAL A 22 4.97 -4.85 3.93
N LEU A 23 3.87 -4.10 4.08
CA LEU A 23 3.89 -2.64 4.08
C LEU A 23 4.90 -2.10 5.10
N LYS A 24 4.85 -2.56 6.36
CA LYS A 24 5.76 -2.12 7.42
C LYS A 24 7.23 -2.42 7.10
N HIS A 25 7.51 -3.54 6.43
CA HIS A 25 8.87 -3.90 6.03
C HIS A 25 9.42 -2.98 4.94
N PHE A 26 8.58 -2.58 3.98
CA PHE A 26 8.98 -1.73 2.87
C PHE A 26 8.86 -0.21 3.15
N LEU A 27 8.12 0.19 4.18
CA LEU A 27 7.85 1.59 4.50
C LEU A 27 9.13 2.42 4.71
N THR A 28 10.12 1.84 5.41
CA THR A 28 11.40 2.48 5.73
C THR A 28 12.49 2.26 4.69
N THR A 29 12.15 1.61 3.56
CA THR A 29 13.09 1.36 2.46
C THR A 29 13.12 2.54 1.49
N ASP A 30 14.02 2.45 0.50
CA ASP A 30 14.20 3.41 -0.59
C ASP A 30 13.18 3.23 -1.74
N ILE A 31 12.12 2.44 -1.53
CA ILE A 31 10.95 2.41 -2.42
C ILE A 31 10.34 3.80 -2.54
N GLY A 32 9.98 4.15 -3.77
CA GLY A 32 9.38 5.45 -4.09
C GLY A 32 7.90 5.51 -3.66
N GLU A 33 7.12 4.52 -4.06
CA GLU A 33 5.67 4.48 -3.83
C GLU A 33 5.17 3.07 -3.50
N ILE A 34 4.25 2.96 -2.54
CA ILE A 34 3.58 1.71 -2.17
C ILE A 34 2.09 1.87 -2.41
N ARG A 35 1.51 1.02 -3.26
CA ARG A 35 0.09 1.00 -3.59
C ARG A 35 -0.61 -0.15 -2.88
N ILE A 36 -1.54 0.17 -2.00
CA ILE A 36 -2.39 -0.80 -1.32
C ILE A 36 -3.67 -0.96 -2.15
N PHE A 37 -3.87 -2.14 -2.72
CA PHE A 37 -5.04 -2.46 -3.52
C PHE A 37 -5.94 -3.44 -2.78
N SER A 38 -7.19 -3.06 -2.51
CA SER A 38 -8.16 -3.90 -1.82
C SER A 38 -9.59 -3.44 -2.10
N ARG A 39 -10.58 -4.30 -1.81
CA ARG A 39 -12.00 -3.99 -1.95
C ARG A 39 -12.60 -3.36 -0.69
N ASP A 40 -11.92 -3.53 0.44
CA ASP A 40 -12.43 -3.17 1.75
C ASP A 40 -11.98 -1.75 2.11
N GLU A 41 -12.85 -0.78 1.83
CA GLU A 41 -12.58 0.65 2.04
C GLU A 41 -12.32 0.96 3.51
N LYS A 42 -13.11 0.36 4.41
CA LYS A 42 -12.98 0.57 5.85
C LYS A 42 -11.59 0.18 6.34
N LYS A 43 -11.11 -1.01 5.97
CA LYS A 43 -9.77 -1.45 6.38
C LYS A 43 -8.65 -0.61 5.76
N GLN A 44 -8.86 -0.04 4.57
CA GLN A 44 -7.90 0.89 3.98
C GLN A 44 -7.85 2.19 4.78
N ASP A 45 -9.00 2.72 5.19
CA ASP A 45 -9.08 3.95 5.98
C ASP A 45 -8.49 3.75 7.39
N ASP A 46 -8.79 2.63 8.05
CA ASP A 46 -8.18 2.26 9.33
C ASP A 46 -6.65 2.19 9.21
N MET A 47 -6.14 1.56 8.15
CA MET A 47 -4.70 1.47 7.87
C MET A 47 -4.08 2.84 7.59
N ARG A 48 -4.79 3.73 6.88
CA ARG A 48 -4.32 5.08 6.58
C ARG A 48 -4.16 5.90 7.87
N HIS A 49 -5.14 5.84 8.75
CA HIS A 49 -5.07 6.50 10.05
C HIS A 49 -3.93 5.96 10.92
N ASP A 50 -3.73 4.64 10.98
CA ASP A 50 -2.60 4.04 11.72
C ASP A 50 -1.24 4.51 11.16
N LEU A 51 -1.10 4.56 9.83
CA LEU A 51 0.13 5.04 9.18
C LEU A 51 0.38 6.52 9.46
N GLN A 52 -0.65 7.37 9.38
CA GLN A 52 -0.51 8.80 9.66
C GLN A 52 -0.16 9.07 11.13
N ALA A 53 -0.75 8.31 12.05
CA ALA A 53 -0.49 8.44 13.48
C ALA A 53 0.92 7.97 13.87
N ARG A 54 1.41 6.87 13.28
CA ARG A 54 2.66 6.23 13.68
C ARG A 54 3.86 6.58 12.83
N TYR A 55 3.64 6.88 11.54
CA TYR A 55 4.67 7.09 10.53
C TYR A 55 4.33 8.29 9.62
N PRO A 56 4.11 9.50 10.18
CA PRO A 56 3.67 10.66 9.41
C PRO A 56 4.62 11.01 8.25
N GLU A 57 5.93 10.81 8.43
CA GLU A 57 6.96 11.08 7.42
C GLU A 57 6.86 10.14 6.20
N TYR A 58 6.34 8.93 6.39
CA TYR A 58 6.24 7.90 5.34
C TYR A 58 4.83 7.75 4.79
N ALA A 59 3.82 8.32 5.45
CA ALA A 59 2.42 8.21 5.05
C ALA A 59 2.18 8.67 3.61
N ASN A 60 2.92 9.68 3.14
CA ASN A 60 2.82 10.19 1.78
C ASN A 60 3.31 9.20 0.70
N LYS A 61 4.15 8.22 1.07
CA LYS A 61 4.62 7.17 0.16
C LYS A 61 3.53 6.14 -0.15
N VAL A 62 2.51 6.05 0.68
CA VAL A 62 1.47 5.00 0.60
C VAL A 62 0.23 5.56 -0.08
N LYS A 63 -0.20 4.89 -1.15
CA LYS A 63 -1.41 5.20 -1.91
C LYS A 63 -2.41 4.06 -1.77
N PHE A 64 -3.68 4.41 -1.72
CA PHE A 64 -4.77 3.48 -1.44
C PHE A 64 -5.69 3.43 -2.66
N TYR A 65 -5.90 2.22 -3.18
CA TYR A 65 -6.71 1.97 -4.38
C TYR A 65 -7.81 0.98 -4.04
N ILE A 66 -9.05 1.37 -4.34
CA ILE A 66 -10.21 0.51 -4.17
C ILE A 66 -10.45 -0.23 -5.47
N GLY A 67 -10.45 -1.56 -5.42
CA GLY A 67 -10.71 -2.37 -6.59
C GLY A 67 -10.71 -3.87 -6.31
N ASP A 68 -11.28 -4.62 -7.25
CA ASP A 68 -11.33 -6.09 -7.20
C ASP A 68 -10.30 -6.68 -8.16
N VAL A 69 -9.49 -7.63 -7.67
CA VAL A 69 -8.53 -8.38 -8.50
C VAL A 69 -9.22 -9.25 -9.56
N ARG A 70 -10.50 -9.53 -9.38
CA ARG A 70 -11.34 -10.24 -10.37
C ARG A 70 -11.75 -9.33 -11.53
N ASN A 71 -11.61 -8.01 -11.39
CA ASN A 71 -11.88 -7.05 -12.44
C ASN A 71 -10.56 -6.52 -13.03
N LEU A 72 -10.29 -6.90 -14.27
CA LEU A 72 -9.07 -6.50 -14.97
C LEU A 72 -8.94 -4.97 -15.11
N GLN A 73 -10.05 -4.26 -15.26
CA GLN A 73 -10.03 -2.80 -15.38
C GLN A 73 -9.60 -2.15 -14.07
N SER A 74 -10.12 -2.65 -12.94
CA SER A 74 -9.72 -2.16 -11.61
C SER A 74 -8.23 -2.34 -11.33
N ILE A 75 -7.59 -3.38 -11.87
CA ILE A 75 -6.14 -3.56 -11.76
C ILE A 75 -5.39 -2.57 -12.65
N ARG A 76 -5.90 -2.27 -13.85
CA ARG A 76 -5.26 -1.32 -14.78
C ARG A 76 -5.30 0.12 -14.30
N ASP A 77 -6.34 0.47 -13.57
CA ASP A 77 -6.54 1.83 -13.04
C ASP A 77 -5.74 2.08 -11.75
N ALA A 78 -5.19 1.02 -11.13
CA ALA A 78 -4.41 1.07 -9.90
C ALA A 78 -2.91 1.29 -10.16
#